data_AF-A0A1C7YVE8-F1
#
_entry.id   AF-A0A1C7YVE8-F1
#
_cell.length_a   1.000
_cell.length_b   1.000
_cell.length_c   1.000
_cell.angle_alpha   90.00
_cell.angle_beta   90.00
_cell.angle_gamma   90.00
#
_symmetry.space_group_name_H-M   'P 1'
#
loop_
_entity.id
_entity.type
_entity.pdbx_description
1 polymer ?
#
loop_
_entity_poly.entity_id
_entity_poly.type
_entity_poly.pdbx_seq_one_letter_code
_entity_poly.pdbx_strand_id
1 'polypeptide(L)'
;MSILRALPSLALFMLLPMTSLWAADSLASLPTERYAFTAQPLASALAQFARQNHLQMSVDAKLLQDKMAPALNGELNEQNALTQLLRDSGLDWSITSERTLLLYPRANNDR
;
A
#
# COMPACT_ATOMS: atom_id res chain seq x y z
N MET A 1 -9.25 55.68 55.58
CA MET A 1 -8.20 56.45 54.88
C MET A 1 -8.12 55.92 53.45
N SER A 2 -8.83 56.57 52.53
CA SER A 2 -8.96 56.17 51.13
C SER A 2 -7.68 56.45 50.36
N ILE A 3 -7.22 55.52 49.53
CA ILE A 3 -6.42 55.84 48.34
C ILE A 3 -6.99 55.09 47.13
N LEU A 4 -7.91 55.80 46.49
CA LEU A 4 -8.37 55.63 45.11
C LEU A 4 -7.22 56.01 44.17
N ARG A 5 -6.81 55.13 43.24
CA ARG A 5 -5.98 55.52 42.06
C ARG A 5 -6.19 54.58 40.87
N ALA A 6 -7.01 55.07 39.95
CA ALA A 6 -6.97 54.98 38.48
C ALA A 6 -6.61 53.65 37.79
N LEU A 7 -7.62 53.04 37.13
CA LEU A 7 -7.42 52.32 35.89
C LEU A 7 -7.31 53.32 34.72
N PRO A 8 -6.36 53.11 33.80
CA PRO A 8 -6.59 53.43 32.40
C PRO A 8 -6.52 52.16 31.54
N SER A 9 -7.56 52.00 30.74
CA SER A 9 -7.77 51.00 29.71
C SER A 9 -6.69 50.98 28.62
N LEU A 10 -6.72 49.89 27.84
CA LEU A 10 -6.25 49.73 26.46
C LEU A 10 -4.75 49.45 26.23
N ALA A 11 -4.45 48.18 25.92
CA ALA A 11 -3.85 47.79 24.63
C ALA A 11 -3.78 46.24 24.54
N LEU A 12 -4.88 45.63 24.11
CA LEU A 12 -4.89 44.26 23.60
C LEU A 12 -4.34 44.33 22.16
N PHE A 13 -3.07 43.96 21.95
CA PHE A 13 -2.58 43.63 20.61
C PHE A 13 -2.30 42.13 20.57
N MET A 14 -3.26 41.39 20.00
CA MET A 14 -3.19 39.96 19.75
C MET A 14 -2.00 39.63 18.85
N LEU A 15 -1.15 38.74 19.34
CA LEU A 15 -0.11 38.06 18.58
C LEU A 15 -0.80 36.96 17.74
N LEU A 16 -0.97 37.14 16.43
CA LEU A 16 -1.37 36.05 15.54
C LEU A 16 -0.12 35.46 14.87
N PRO A 17 0.35 34.26 15.26
CA PRO A 17 1.30 33.52 14.45
C PRO A 17 0.59 33.09 13.17
N MET A 18 1.17 33.50 12.05
CA MET A 18 0.78 33.15 10.70
C MET A 18 0.96 31.63 10.51
N THR A 19 -0.09 30.85 10.77
CA THR A 19 -0.04 29.39 10.57
C THR A 19 -0.24 29.08 9.10
N SER A 20 0.85 28.69 8.44
CA SER A 20 0.91 28.21 7.06
C SER A 20 -0.10 27.08 6.82
N LEU A 21 -1.17 27.36 6.06
CA LEU A 21 -1.96 26.31 5.42
C LEU A 21 -1.27 25.90 4.12
N TRP A 22 -0.34 24.94 4.22
CA TRP A 22 -0.02 24.08 3.09
C TRP A 22 -0.72 22.75 3.30
N ALA A 23 -1.99 22.69 2.91
CA ALA A 23 -2.61 21.40 2.62
C ALA A 23 -2.04 20.95 1.29
N ALA A 24 -1.09 20.01 1.34
CA ALA A 24 -0.54 19.37 0.17
C ALA A 24 -1.66 18.73 -0.66
N ASP A 25 -1.62 19.00 -1.96
CA ASP A 25 -2.47 18.44 -2.99
C ASP A 25 -2.45 16.90 -2.85
N SER A 26 -3.54 16.33 -2.34
CA SER A 26 -3.69 14.88 -2.16
C SER A 26 -4.08 14.27 -3.50
N LEU A 27 -3.15 14.31 -4.48
CA LEU A 27 -3.25 13.50 -5.68
C LEU A 27 -3.38 12.04 -5.22
N ALA A 28 -4.48 11.39 -5.60
CA ALA A 28 -4.86 10.05 -5.19
C ALA A 28 -3.67 9.07 -5.18
N SER A 29 -3.06 8.93 -4.01
CA SER A 29 -1.90 8.06 -3.81
C SER A 29 -2.46 6.68 -3.51
N LEU A 30 -2.21 5.71 -4.40
CA LEU A 30 -2.55 4.32 -4.13
C LEU A 30 -1.86 3.91 -2.82
N PRO A 31 -2.57 3.27 -1.87
CA PRO A 31 -1.97 2.79 -0.64
C PRO A 31 -0.77 1.91 -0.96
N THR A 32 0.39 2.34 -0.47
CA THR A 32 1.66 1.64 -0.65
C THR A 32 2.00 0.96 0.68
N GLU A 33 2.35 -0.31 0.65
CA GLU A 33 2.80 -1.06 1.82
C GLU A 33 4.25 -1.50 1.66
N ARG A 34 4.93 -1.72 2.79
CA ARG A 34 6.27 -2.28 2.78
C ARG A 34 6.20 -3.79 2.61
N TYR A 35 6.72 -4.27 1.47
CA TYR A 35 6.87 -5.69 1.18
C TYR A 35 8.32 -6.11 1.35
N ALA A 36 8.52 -7.26 2.00
CA ALA A 36 9.83 -7.88 2.19
C ALA A 36 9.70 -9.40 2.05
N PHE A 37 9.66 -9.88 0.80
CA PHE A 37 9.70 -11.30 0.48
C PHE A 37 11.12 -11.69 0.05
N THR A 38 11.58 -12.81 0.59
CA THR A 38 12.83 -13.45 0.14
C THR A 38 12.52 -14.32 -1.08
N ALA A 39 13.53 -14.66 -1.89
CA ALA A 39 13.36 -15.64 -2.96
C ALA A 39 12.90 -16.98 -2.36
N GLN A 40 11.73 -17.44 -2.75
CA GLN A 40 11.06 -18.59 -2.14
C GLN A 40 10.07 -19.26 -3.11
N PRO A 41 9.56 -20.46 -2.81
CA PRO A 41 8.55 -21.10 -3.64
C PRO A 41 7.34 -20.18 -3.88
N LEU A 42 6.87 -20.13 -5.12
CA LEU A 42 5.82 -19.19 -5.53
C LEU A 42 4.55 -19.35 -4.70
N ALA A 43 4.16 -20.59 -4.41
CA ALA A 43 3.02 -20.89 -3.54
C ALA A 43 3.16 -20.27 -2.14
N SER A 44 4.36 -20.35 -1.54
CA SER A 44 4.63 -19.76 -0.23
C SER A 44 4.56 -18.23 -0.28
N ALA A 45 5.05 -17.62 -1.36
CA ALA A 45 5.06 -16.15 -1.50
C ALA A 45 3.64 -15.61 -1.67
N LEU A 46 2.86 -16.23 -2.54
CA LEU A 46 1.46 -15.89 -2.73
C LEU A 46 0.65 -16.08 -1.44
N ALA A 47 0.91 -17.15 -0.68
CA ALA A 47 0.21 -17.40 0.57
C ALA A 47 0.54 -16.35 1.66
N GLN A 48 1.75 -15.81 1.66
CA GLN A 48 2.11 -14.69 2.53
C GLN A 48 1.43 -13.39 2.06
N PHE A 49 1.50 -13.10 0.76
CA PHE A 49 0.88 -11.92 0.16
C PHE A 49 -0.64 -11.88 0.39
N ALA A 50 -1.33 -13.00 0.17
CA ALA A 50 -2.77 -13.10 0.36
C ALA A 50 -3.16 -12.86 1.84
N ARG A 51 -2.39 -13.39 2.78
CA ARG A 51 -2.61 -13.16 4.22
C ARG A 51 -2.41 -11.70 4.62
N GLN A 52 -1.38 -11.05 4.08
CA GLN A 52 -1.09 -9.63 4.38
C GLN A 52 -2.20 -8.70 3.84
N ASN A 53 -2.68 -8.96 2.62
CA ASN A 53 -3.69 -8.13 1.97
C ASN A 53 -5.14 -8.57 2.26
N HIS A 54 -5.33 -9.54 3.16
CA HIS A 54 -6.65 -10.14 3.47
C HIS A 54 -7.40 -10.65 2.22
N LEU A 55 -6.65 -11.21 1.26
CA LEU A 55 -7.18 -11.78 0.03
C LEU A 55 -7.44 -13.29 0.21
N GLN A 56 -8.52 -13.78 -0.41
CA GLN A 56 -8.74 -15.21 -0.60
C GLN A 56 -7.96 -15.66 -1.84
N MET A 57 -7.26 -16.79 -1.78
CA MET A 57 -6.53 -17.30 -2.95
C MET A 57 -7.32 -18.44 -3.60
N SER A 58 -7.57 -18.32 -4.90
CA SER A 58 -8.14 -19.39 -5.71
C SER A 58 -7.26 -19.64 -6.93
N VAL A 59 -6.59 -20.79 -6.93
CA VAL A 59 -5.61 -21.18 -7.95
C VAL A 59 -5.48 -22.70 -8.00
N ASP A 60 -5.20 -23.23 -9.18
CA ASP A 60 -4.77 -24.63 -9.31
C ASP A 60 -3.33 -24.78 -8.84
N ALA A 61 -3.11 -25.58 -7.81
CA ALA A 61 -1.79 -25.80 -7.22
C ALA A 61 -0.75 -26.26 -8.25
N LYS A 62 -1.16 -26.95 -9.32
CA LYS A 62 -0.26 -27.38 -10.41
C LYS A 62 0.39 -26.21 -11.15
N LEU A 63 -0.25 -25.04 -11.19
CA LEU A 63 0.31 -23.84 -11.82
C LEU A 63 1.48 -23.25 -11.02
N LEU A 64 1.52 -23.54 -9.72
CA LEU A 64 2.53 -23.04 -8.79
C LEU A 64 3.64 -24.06 -8.53
N GLN A 65 3.48 -25.31 -8.98
CA GLN A 65 4.47 -26.37 -8.82
C GLN A 65 5.76 -26.02 -9.54
N ASP A 66 6.90 -26.28 -8.87
CA ASP A 66 8.25 -26.01 -9.36
C ASP A 66 8.51 -24.55 -9.80
N LYS A 67 7.64 -23.61 -9.39
CA LYS A 67 7.82 -22.16 -9.63
C LYS A 67 8.48 -21.49 -8.41
N MET A 68 9.41 -20.60 -8.70
CA MET A 68 10.06 -19.73 -7.72
C MET A 68 9.58 -18.30 -7.89
N ALA A 69 9.31 -17.62 -6.78
CA ALA A 69 9.10 -16.18 -6.76
C ALA A 69 10.46 -15.47 -6.56
N PRO A 70 10.74 -14.38 -7.28
CA PRO A 70 11.90 -13.55 -7.01
C PRO A 70 11.75 -12.86 -5.65
N ALA A 71 12.89 -12.40 -5.09
CA ALA A 71 12.86 -11.55 -3.91
C ALA A 71 12.15 -10.21 -4.24
N LEU A 72 11.26 -9.77 -3.36
CA LEU A 72 10.51 -8.53 -3.48
C LEU A 72 10.80 -7.68 -2.25
N ASN A 73 11.41 -6.52 -2.44
CA ASN A 73 11.69 -5.61 -1.33
C ASN A 73 11.43 -4.17 -1.76
N GLY A 74 10.65 -3.46 -0.97
CA GLY A 74 10.36 -2.05 -1.20
C GLY A 74 8.97 -1.63 -0.72
N GLU A 75 8.69 -0.35 -0.87
CA GLU A 75 7.35 0.20 -0.71
C GLU A 75 6.63 0.10 -2.05
N LEU A 76 5.66 -0.81 -2.13
CA LEU A 76 4.90 -1.10 -3.35
C LEU A 76 3.41 -1.12 -3.02
N ASN A 77 2.58 -0.73 -3.99
CA ASN A 77 1.16 -1.01 -3.90
C ASN A 77 0.90 -2.50 -4.18
N GLU A 78 -0.29 -2.98 -3.80
CA GLU A 78 -0.72 -4.38 -3.95
C GLU A 78 -0.48 -4.92 -5.38
N GLN A 79 -0.86 -4.13 -6.39
CA GLN A 79 -0.81 -4.51 -7.80
C GLN A 79 0.63 -4.64 -8.32
N ASN A 80 1.49 -3.69 -7.95
CA ASN A 80 2.91 -3.69 -8.32
C ASN A 80 3.64 -4.84 -7.62
N ALA A 81 3.37 -5.06 -6.34
CA ALA A 81 3.94 -6.15 -5.57
C ALA A 81 3.61 -7.51 -6.21
N LEU A 82 2.34 -7.75 -6.54
CA LEU A 82 1.89 -8.99 -7.16
C LEU A 82 2.46 -9.18 -8.58
N THR A 83 2.50 -8.11 -9.38
CA THR A 83 3.11 -8.13 -10.71
C THR A 83 4.59 -8.50 -10.65
N GLN A 84 5.33 -7.92 -9.70
CA GLN A 84 6.75 -8.20 -9.54
C GLN A 84 6.99 -9.62 -9.00
N LEU A 85 6.08 -10.13 -8.16
CA LEU A 85 6.12 -11.50 -7.65
C LEU A 85 5.88 -12.57 -8.73
N LEU A 86 5.04 -12.26 -9.73
CA LEU A 86 4.63 -13.17 -10.81
C LEU A 86 5.41 -12.97 -12.12
N ARG A 87 6.33 -12.01 -12.18
CA ARG A 87 7.00 -11.63 -13.43
C ARG A 87 7.74 -12.79 -14.11
N ASP A 88 8.30 -13.70 -13.32
CA ASP A 88 9.11 -14.85 -13.79
C ASP A 88 8.31 -16.17 -13.78
N SER A 89 7.05 -16.16 -13.34
CA SER A 89 6.25 -17.37 -13.22
C SER A 89 5.49 -17.74 -14.50
N GLY A 90 5.33 -16.81 -15.44
CA GLY A 90 4.49 -16.98 -16.63
C GLY A 90 2.99 -17.05 -16.32
N LEU A 91 2.60 -16.46 -15.18
CA LEU A 91 1.21 -16.41 -14.73
C LEU A 91 0.74 -14.97 -14.75
N ASP A 92 -0.53 -14.78 -15.06
CA ASP A 92 -1.24 -13.53 -14.85
C ASP A 92 -2.19 -13.67 -13.65
N TRP A 93 -2.67 -12.53 -13.19
CA TRP A 93 -3.47 -12.42 -11.98
C TRP A 93 -4.65 -11.47 -12.17
N SER A 94 -5.70 -11.70 -11.40
CA SER A 94 -6.84 -10.79 -11.28
C SER A 94 -7.40 -10.87 -9.87
N ILE A 95 -7.86 -9.74 -9.33
CA ILE A 95 -8.50 -9.67 -8.01
C ILE A 95 -9.97 -9.33 -8.24
N THR A 96 -10.87 -10.19 -7.74
CA THR A 96 -12.31 -9.97 -7.84
C THR A 96 -12.78 -8.93 -6.80
N SER A 97 -14.01 -8.43 -6.98
CA SER A 97 -14.66 -7.55 -6.00
C SER A 97 -14.79 -8.19 -4.61
N GLU A 98 -14.82 -9.53 -4.53
CA GLU A 98 -14.89 -10.32 -3.29
C GLU A 98 -13.51 -10.46 -2.60
N ARG A 99 -12.50 -9.70 -3.05
CA ARG A 99 -11.09 -9.85 -2.60
C ARG A 99 -10.54 -11.25 -2.81
N THR A 100 -10.91 -11.89 -3.93
CA THR A 100 -10.33 -13.18 -4.32
C THR A 100 -9.25 -12.98 -5.38
N LEU A 101 -8.03 -13.38 -5.06
CA LEU A 101 -6.90 -13.47 -5.98
C LEU A 101 -7.05 -14.72 -6.85
N LEU A 102 -7.29 -14.49 -8.14
CA LEU A 102 -7.33 -15.48 -9.21
C LEU A 102 -6.00 -15.48 -9.95
N LEU A 103 -5.46 -16.68 -10.20
CA LEU A 103 -4.23 -16.88 -10.95
C LEU A 103 -4.51 -17.76 -12.16
N TYR A 104 -3.98 -17.38 -13.32
CA TYR A 104 -4.15 -18.11 -14.56
C TYR A 104 -2.87 -18.07 -15.39
N PRO A 105 -2.62 -19.08 -16.25
CA PRO A 105 -1.53 -19.02 -17.20
C PRO A 105 -1.65 -17.76 -18.04
N ARG A 106 -0.54 -17.02 -18.17
CA ARG A 106 -0.47 -15.96 -19.18
C ARG A 106 -0.67 -16.63 -20.53
N ALA A 107 -1.60 -16.14 -21.33
CA ALA A 107 -1.76 -16.61 -22.69
C ALA A 107 -0.49 -16.24 -23.47
N ASN A 108 0.49 -17.13 -23.48
CA ASN A 108 1.57 -17.07 -24.45
C ASN A 108 0.90 -17.28 -25.80
N ASN A 109 0.77 -16.19 -26.56
CA ASN A 109 0.32 -16.21 -27.95
C ASN A 109 1.45 -16.85 -28.76
N ASP A 110 1.63 -18.16 -28.57
CA ASP A 110 2.53 -18.99 -29.36
C ASP A 110 1.77 -19.28 -30.67
N ARG A 111 2.08 -18.44 -31.67
CA ARG A 111 1.66 -18.58 -33.06
C ARG A 111 2.85 -19.01 -33.89
#